data_AF-A0A0F9JI04-F1
#
_entry.id   AF-A0A0F9JI04-F1
#
_cell.length_a   1.000
_cell.length_b   1.000
_cell.length_c   1.000
_cell.angle_alpha   90.00
_cell.angle_beta   90.00
_cell.angle_gamma   90.00
#
_symmetry.space_group_name_H-M   'P 1'
#
loop_
_entity.id
_entity.type
_entity.pdbx_description
1 polymer ?
#
loop_
_entity_poly.entity_id
_entity_poly.type
_entity_poly.pdbx_seq_one_letter_code
_entity_poly.pdbx_strand_id
1 'polypeptide(L)' 'MDYSLGDLQKAAERHRERFNRRLRERYELARSLGFSPSEAKVLQSKTKETIVRLAGEKGRV' A
#
# COMPACT_ATOMS: atom_id res chain seq x y z
N MET A 1 -24.34 20.99 2.91
CA MET A 1 -23.06 21.63 2.52
C MET A 1 -22.83 21.27 1.06
N ASP A 2 -22.92 22.23 0.15
CA ASP A 2 -22.49 22.03 -1.25
C ASP A 2 -20.97 22.07 -1.27
N TYR A 3 -20.33 20.93 -1.47
CA TYR A 3 -18.90 20.90 -1.74
C TYR A 3 -18.66 21.53 -3.11
N SER A 4 -17.81 22.57 -3.16
CA SER A 4 -17.40 23.14 -4.43
C SER A 4 -16.62 22.10 -5.23
N LEU A 5 -16.69 22.16 -6.57
CA LEU A 5 -15.88 21.34 -7.46
C LEU A 5 -14.38 21.39 -7.07
N GLY A 6 -13.90 22.55 -6.60
CA GLY A 6 -12.53 22.71 -6.11
C GLY A 6 -12.23 21.94 -4.82
N ASP A 7 -13.20 21.78 -3.92
CA ASP A 7 -13.04 20.99 -2.69
C ASP A 7 -12.98 19.49 -3.00
N LEU A 8 -13.78 19.04 -3.97
CA LEU A 8 -13.75 17.67 -4.47
C LEU A 8 -12.42 17.33 -5.15
N GLN A 9 -11.87 18.25 -5.95
CA GLN A 9 -10.55 18.08 -6.56
C GLN A 9 -9.44 17.95 -5.51
N LYS A 10 -9.40 18.86 -4.52
CA LYS A 10 -8.43 18.79 -3.41
C LYS A 10 -8.59 17.51 -2.59
N ALA A 11 -9.82 17.05 -2.37
CA ALA A 11 -10.07 15.79 -1.67
C ALA A 11 -9.56 14.59 -2.47
N ALA A 12 -9.77 14.58 -3.79
CA ALA A 12 -9.27 13.54 -4.69
C ALA A 12 -7.73 13.50 -4.72
N GLU A 13 -7.06 14.64 -4.78
CA GLU A 13 -5.60 14.74 -4.73
C GLU A 13 -5.04 14.19 -3.41
N ARG A 14 -5.60 14.63 -2.28
CA ARG A 14 -5.22 14.10 -0.96
C ARG A 14 -5.45 12.60 -0.86
N HIS A 15 -6.53 12.10 -1.43
CA HIS A 15 -6.81 10.67 -1.44
C HIS A 15 -5.78 9.90 -2.28
N ARG A 16 -5.40 10.44 -3.45
CA ARG A 16 -4.34 9.88 -4.31
C ARG A 16 -2.99 9.84 -3.61
N GLU A 17 -2.59 10.91 -2.94
CA GLU A 17 -1.35 10.95 -2.17
C GLU A 17 -1.34 9.92 -1.03
N ARG A 18 -2.42 9.85 -0.25
CA ARG A 18 -2.57 8.85 0.82
C ARG A 18 -2.53 7.43 0.27
N PHE A 19 -3.15 7.20 -0.89
CA PHE A 19 -3.12 5.90 -1.56
C PHE A 19 -1.71 5.52 -2.00
N ASN A 20 -0.99 6.42 -2.67
CA ASN A 20 0.39 6.19 -3.10
C ASN A 20 1.32 5.96 -1.90
N ARG A 21 1.14 6.70 -0.81
CA ARG A 21 1.89 6.48 0.44
C ARG A 21 1.66 5.08 0.99
N ARG A 22 0.39 4.63 1.06
CA ARG A 22 0.05 3.28 1.52
C ARG A 22 0.64 2.18 0.63
N LEU A 23 0.67 2.38 -0.69
CA LEU A 23 1.30 1.44 -1.61
C LEU A 23 2.81 1.33 -1.33
N ARG A 24 3.49 2.47 -1.14
CA ARG A 24 4.92 2.51 -0.80
C ARG A 24 5.20 1.82 0.53
N GLU A 25 4.44 2.12 1.58
CA GLU A 25 4.57 1.46 2.89
C GLU A 25 4.43 -0.07 2.79
N ARG A 26 3.47 -0.56 1.98
CA ARG A 26 3.25 -2.01 1.80
C ARG A 26 4.35 -2.65 0.97
N TYR A 27 4.88 -1.94 -0.04
CA TYR A 27 6.03 -2.38 -0.80
C TYR A 27 7.25 -2.53 0.10
N GLU A 28 7.54 -1.53 0.92
CA GLU A 28 8.65 -1.53 1.88
C GLU A 28 8.49 -2.64 2.92
N LEU A 29 7.28 -2.87 3.43
CA LEU A 29 6.98 -4.00 4.32
C LEU A 29 7.27 -5.35 3.65
N ALA A 30 6.85 -5.53 2.40
CA ALA A 30 7.17 -6.77 1.67
C ALA A 30 8.70 -6.91 1.47
N ARG A 31 9.41 -5.82 1.16
CA ARG A 31 10.87 -5.85 1.04
C ARG A 31 11.56 -6.20 2.36
N SER A 32 11.09 -5.66 3.49
CA SER A 32 11.65 -5.96 4.81
C SER A 32 11.39 -7.41 5.25
N LEU A 33 10.31 -8.02 4.78
CA LEU A 33 9.97 -9.43 5.01
C LEU A 33 10.68 -10.39 4.01
N GLY A 34 11.70 -9.91 3.30
CA GLY A 34 12.52 -10.74 2.41
C GLY A 34 11.88 -11.08 1.05
N PHE A 35 10.81 -10.40 0.65
CA PHE A 35 10.26 -10.57 -0.69
C PHE A 35 11.14 -9.91 -1.76
N SER A 36 11.22 -10.55 -2.93
CA SER A 36 11.91 -9.97 -4.09
C SER A 36 11.21 -8.67 -4.55
N PRO A 37 11.89 -7.80 -5.32
CA PRO A 37 11.26 -6.57 -5.85
C PRO A 37 9.99 -6.86 -6.66
N SER A 38 9.98 -7.96 -7.42
CA SER A 38 8.85 -8.42 -8.21
C SER A 38 7.69 -8.86 -7.33
N GLU A 39 7.97 -9.65 -6.28
CA GLU A 39 6.97 -10.08 -5.30
C GLU A 39 6.39 -8.88 -4.54
N ALA A 40 7.24 -7.96 -4.07
CA ALA A 40 6.84 -6.75 -3.36
C ALA A 40 5.93 -5.86 -4.23
N LYS A 41 6.17 -5.78 -5.54
CA LYS A 41 5.35 -5.01 -6.48
C LYS A 41 3.94 -5.58 -6.67
N VAL A 42 3.77 -6.89 -6.50
CA VAL A 42 2.44 -7.53 -6.46
C VAL A 42 1.81 -7.34 -5.07
N LEU A 43 2.59 -7.53 -4.02
CA LEU A 43 2.14 -7.50 -2.63
C LEU A 43 1.70 -6.12 -2.14
N GLN A 44 2.23 -5.02 -2.69
CA GLN A 44 1.79 -3.66 -2.31
C GLN A 44 0.28 -3.43 -2.53
N SER A 45 -0.36 -4.19 -3.42
CA SER A 45 -1.79 -4.14 -3.67
C SER A 45 -2.64 -4.86 -2.59
N LYS A 46 -2.01 -5.71 -1.77
CA LYS A 46 -2.66 -6.49 -0.70
C LYS A 46 -2.67 -5.74 0.64
N THR A 47 -3.44 -6.23 1.61
CA THR A 47 -3.44 -5.66 2.97
C THR A 47 -2.16 -5.99 3.71
N LYS A 48 -1.81 -5.21 4.74
CA LYS A 48 -0.63 -5.47 5.57
C LYS A 48 -0.72 -6.85 6.24
N GLU A 49 -1.91 -7.27 6.73
CA GLU A 49 -2.07 -8.60 7.31
C GLU A 49 -1.78 -9.72 6.30
N THR A 50 -2.21 -9.55 5.05
CA THR A 50 -1.98 -10.54 4.01
C THR A 50 -0.48 -10.70 3.71
N ILE A 51 0.25 -9.58 3.66
CA ILE A 51 1.70 -9.58 3.41
C ILE A 51 2.43 -10.30 4.54
N VAL A 52 2.06 -10.03 5.80
CA VAL A 52 2.65 -10.69 6.97
C VAL A 52 2.31 -12.18 7.01
N ARG A 53 1.06 -12.56 6.74
CA ARG A 53 0.65 -13.97 6.67
C ARG A 53 1.46 -14.75 5.63
N LEU A 54 1.63 -14.19 4.43
CA LEU A 54 2.42 -14.81 3.37
C LEU A 54 3.91 -14.91 3.71
N ALA A 55 4.45 -13.99 4.51
CA ALA A 55 5.83 -14.08 5.00
C ALA A 55 6.00 -15.26 5.95
N GLY A 56 5.03 -15.45 6.86
CA GLY A 56 4.99 -16.59 7.77
C GLY A 56 4.86 -17.92 7.05
N GLU A 57 3.98 -18.01 6.05
CA GLU A 57 3.82 -19.22 5.21
C GLU A 57 5.09 -19.58 4.42
N LYS A 58 5.93 -18.59 4.08
CA LYS A 58 7.22 -18.79 3.40
C LYS A 58 8.39 -19.05 4.36
N GLY A 59 8.19 -19.10 5.68
CA GLY A 59 9.26 -19.25 6.66
C GLY A 59 10.26 -18.09 6.65
N ARG A 60 9.80 -16.87 6.33
CA ARG A 60 10.62 -15.65 6.29
C ARG A 60 10.52 -14.81 7.57
N VAL A 61 9.96 -15.38 8.63
CA VAL A 61 9.76 -14.78 9.96
C VAL A 61 10.22 -15.78 11.01
#